data_AF-A0A8K0G1M2-F1
#
_entry.id   AF-A0A8K0G1M2-F1
#
_cell.length_a   1.000
_cell.length_b   1.000
_cell.length_c   1.000
_cell.angle_alpha   90.00
_cell.angle_beta   90.00
_cell.angle_gamma   90.00
#
_symmetry.space_group_name_H-M   'P 1'
#
loop_
_entity.id
_entity.type
_entity.pdbx_description
1 polymer ?
#
loop_
_entity_poly.entity_id
_entity_poly.type
_entity_poly.pdbx_seq_one_letter_code
_entity_poly.pdbx_strand_id
1 'polypeptide(L)'
;MNEGGKSGQEKSAKRCIVQRQYSGEEVFENKGKPTQLKLLGQPRPGKKLLVLDVDSTIYDCVTPTNMCYRRRPYLSYLLEQAFKSYDIGLWSATDMAALEVKIDAMHLRDNPAYKLLFYTDLSLTERVVVDSHHLLTKPLSKIWNLLPEYGPTNTVICDDSSVNFVKNPRNGILVTPYYSQNFLTDEELLYLHKYLQFLAGVYDVRETNHENWKEIVMNLRHA
;
A
#
# COMPACT_ATOMS: atom_id res chain seq x y z
N MET A 1 -3.93 -22.91 -34.03
CA MET A 1 -3.47 -22.80 -32.63
C MET A 1 -2.71 -21.49 -32.52
N ASN A 2 -3.30 -20.46 -31.90
CA ASN A 2 -2.64 -19.18 -31.67
C ASN A 2 -3.25 -18.56 -30.40
N GLU A 3 -2.77 -18.99 -29.23
CA GLU A 3 -3.07 -18.38 -27.93
C GLU A 3 -1.82 -17.68 -27.41
N GLY A 4 -1.53 -16.50 -27.95
CA GLY A 4 -0.37 -15.69 -27.53
C GLY A 4 -0.66 -14.20 -27.32
N GLY A 5 -1.92 -13.76 -27.46
CA GLY A 5 -2.22 -12.32 -27.61
C GLY A 5 -2.78 -11.58 -26.39
N LYS A 6 -3.26 -12.27 -25.34
CA LYS A 6 -4.11 -11.61 -24.32
C LYS A 6 -3.35 -10.93 -23.17
N SER A 7 -2.12 -11.35 -22.83
CA SER A 7 -1.42 -10.86 -21.62
C SER A 7 -0.77 -9.48 -21.77
N GLY A 8 -0.48 -9.04 -23.00
CA GLY A 8 0.14 -7.74 -23.27
C GLY A 8 -0.85 -6.57 -23.32
N GLN A 9 -2.06 -6.81 -23.81
CA GLN A 9 -3.11 -5.78 -23.92
C GLN A 9 -3.70 -5.42 -22.55
N GLU A 10 -3.85 -6.39 -21.65
CA GLU A 10 -4.40 -6.18 -20.31
C GLU A 10 -3.45 -5.39 -19.39
N LYS A 11 -2.14 -5.59 -19.54
CA LYS A 11 -1.10 -4.79 -18.85
C LYS A 11 -1.01 -3.35 -19.38
N SER A 12 -1.24 -3.17 -20.68
CA SER A 12 -1.29 -1.84 -21.32
C SER A 12 -2.53 -1.04 -20.92
N ALA A 13 -3.69 -1.72 -20.82
CA ALA A 13 -4.94 -1.11 -20.37
C ALA A 13 -4.85 -0.59 -18.93
N LYS A 14 -4.26 -1.37 -18.00
CA LYS A 14 -4.05 -0.94 -16.60
C LYS A 14 -3.21 0.33 -16.45
N ARG A 15 -2.27 0.59 -17.37
CA ARG A 15 -1.42 1.79 -17.34
C ARG A 15 -2.13 3.02 -17.91
N CYS A 16 -3.07 2.84 -18.84
CA CYS A 16 -3.76 3.92 -19.54
C CYS A 16 -4.97 4.49 -18.76
N ILE A 17 -5.55 3.71 -17.86
CA ILE A 17 -6.74 4.09 -17.06
C ILE A 17 -6.43 5.20 -16.03
N VAL A 18 -5.15 5.41 -15.69
CA VAL A 18 -4.71 6.24 -14.55
C VAL A 18 -4.69 7.76 -14.83
N GLN A 19 -4.77 8.19 -16.10
CA GLN A 19 -4.71 9.62 -16.46
C GLN A 19 -6.07 10.30 -16.65
N ARG A 20 -7.19 9.57 -16.53
CA ARG A 20 -8.53 10.15 -16.63
C ARG A 20 -9.14 10.28 -15.24
N GLN A 21 -9.63 11.47 -14.92
CA GLN A 21 -10.32 11.75 -13.68
C GLN A 21 -11.41 10.70 -13.46
N TYR A 22 -11.34 9.98 -12.34
CA TYR A 22 -12.40 9.09 -11.87
C TYR A 22 -13.71 9.89 -11.82
N SER A 23 -14.61 9.67 -12.77
CA SER A 23 -15.88 10.42 -12.89
C SER A 23 -16.98 9.88 -11.97
N GLY A 24 -16.67 8.85 -11.17
CA GLY A 24 -17.57 8.22 -10.22
C GLY A 24 -18.69 7.44 -10.89
N GLU A 25 -18.72 6.11 -10.70
CA GLU A 25 -19.95 5.32 -10.83
C GLU A 25 -19.82 3.91 -10.21
N GLU A 26 -20.98 3.44 -9.72
CA GLU A 26 -21.34 2.16 -9.06
C GLU A 26 -20.40 1.58 -7.98
N VAL A 27 -20.77 1.85 -6.73
CA VAL A 27 -20.20 1.25 -5.52
C VAL A 27 -20.90 -0.09 -5.25
N PHE A 28 -20.19 -1.20 -5.45
CA PHE A 28 -20.68 -2.50 -5.02
C PHE A 28 -20.05 -2.88 -3.69
N GLU A 29 -20.86 -2.77 -2.64
CA GLU A 29 -20.49 -3.24 -1.31
C GLU A 29 -20.43 -4.77 -1.30
N ASN A 30 -19.37 -5.32 -0.71
CA ASN A 30 -19.18 -6.76 -0.60
C ASN A 30 -20.12 -7.32 0.48
N LYS A 31 -21.41 -7.44 0.15
CA LYS A 31 -22.46 -7.91 1.07
C LYS A 31 -22.26 -9.40 1.33
N GLY A 32 -21.72 -9.78 2.50
CA GLY A 32 -21.77 -11.17 2.96
C GLY A 32 -20.66 -11.64 3.90
N LYS A 33 -19.56 -10.89 4.08
CA LYS A 33 -18.51 -11.23 5.07
C LYS A 33 -18.39 -10.12 6.11
N PRO A 34 -18.27 -10.46 7.41
CA PRO A 34 -18.03 -9.45 8.44
C PRO A 34 -16.73 -8.70 8.13
N THR A 35 -16.75 -7.39 8.28
CA THR A 35 -15.56 -6.53 8.16
C THR A 35 -14.44 -7.05 9.06
N GLN A 36 -13.28 -7.37 8.49
CA GLN A 36 -12.14 -7.90 9.23
C GLN A 36 -11.00 -6.89 9.29
N LEU A 37 -11.09 -5.94 10.22
CA LEU A 37 -9.93 -5.18 10.67
C LEU A 37 -9.43 -5.81 11.97
N LYS A 38 -8.28 -6.47 11.92
CA LYS A 38 -7.65 -7.06 13.09
C LYS A 38 -6.73 -6.03 13.75
N LEU A 39 -7.23 -5.42 14.81
CA LEU A 39 -6.49 -4.45 15.62
C LEU A 39 -5.55 -5.17 16.59
N LEU A 40 -4.29 -4.74 16.63
CA LEU A 40 -3.21 -5.35 17.44
C LEU A 40 -2.74 -4.45 18.59
N GLY A 41 -3.11 -3.18 18.56
CA GLY A 41 -2.71 -2.18 19.54
C GLY A 41 -3.62 -0.97 19.50
N GLN A 42 -3.22 0.09 20.19
CA GLN A 42 -3.95 1.36 20.21
C GLN A 42 -3.19 2.40 19.37
N PRO A 43 -3.90 3.33 18.70
CA PRO A 43 -3.30 4.52 18.10
C PRO A 43 -2.39 5.25 19.08
N ARG A 44 -1.21 5.66 18.61
CA ARG A 44 -0.25 6.41 19.42
C ARG A 44 -0.49 7.91 19.22
N PRO A 45 -0.61 8.70 20.31
CA PRO A 45 -0.86 10.13 20.21
C PRO A 45 0.15 10.84 19.31
N GLY A 46 -0.36 11.67 18.40
CA GLY A 46 0.45 12.50 17.49
C GLY A 46 1.14 11.74 16.35
N LYS A 47 0.90 10.44 16.17
CA LYS A 47 1.40 9.69 15.01
C LYS A 47 0.48 9.82 13.82
N LYS A 48 1.08 9.86 12.62
CA LYS A 48 0.37 9.72 11.34
C LYS A 48 0.03 8.25 11.09
N LEU A 49 -0.75 7.94 10.07
CA LEU A 49 -1.03 6.56 9.64
C LEU A 49 -0.34 6.25 8.31
N LEU A 50 0.40 5.15 8.29
CA LEU A 50 0.94 4.53 7.09
C LEU A 50 0.18 3.23 6.84
N VAL A 51 -0.51 3.15 5.71
CA VAL A 51 -1.13 1.92 5.21
C VAL A 51 -0.24 1.33 4.13
N LEU A 52 0.20 0.08 4.29
CA LEU A 52 1.02 -0.62 3.32
C LEU A 52 0.22 -1.71 2.63
N ASP A 53 0.26 -1.71 1.31
CA ASP A 53 -0.06 -2.91 0.54
C ASP A 53 0.98 -4.02 0.76
N VAL A 54 0.58 -5.25 0.45
CA VAL A 54 1.39 -6.45 0.65
C VAL A 54 1.98 -6.97 -0.65
N ASP A 55 1.11 -7.38 -1.59
CA ASP A 55 1.50 -8.14 -2.77
C ASP A 55 2.14 -7.24 -3.83
N SER A 56 3.37 -7.55 -4.23
CA SER A 56 4.20 -6.71 -5.09
C SER A 56 4.60 -5.36 -4.47
N THR A 57 4.11 -4.99 -3.28
CA THR A 57 4.58 -3.79 -2.56
C THR A 57 5.71 -4.11 -1.59
N ILE A 58 5.50 -5.05 -0.66
CA ILE A 58 6.51 -5.47 0.33
C ILE A 58 6.86 -6.97 0.23
N TYR A 59 6.08 -7.74 -0.53
CA TYR A 59 6.25 -9.19 -0.70
C TYR A 59 5.97 -9.65 -2.13
N ASP A 60 6.86 -10.47 -2.70
CA ASP A 60 6.62 -11.15 -3.98
C ASP A 60 5.85 -12.45 -3.76
N CYS A 61 4.57 -12.45 -4.13
CA CYS A 61 3.69 -13.62 -4.09
C CYS A 61 3.63 -14.40 -5.41
N VAL A 62 4.31 -13.94 -6.47
CA VAL A 62 4.22 -14.49 -7.83
C VAL A 62 5.37 -15.46 -8.11
N THR A 63 6.59 -15.12 -7.71
CA THR A 63 7.76 -15.91 -8.06
C THR A 63 7.96 -17.10 -7.09
N PRO A 64 8.08 -18.34 -7.59
CA PRO A 64 8.38 -19.50 -6.77
C PRO A 64 9.87 -19.55 -6.40
N THR A 65 10.31 -18.67 -5.50
CA THR A 65 11.70 -18.61 -5.00
C THR A 65 11.77 -18.79 -3.48
N ASN A 66 12.98 -18.81 -2.92
CA ASN A 66 13.23 -18.82 -1.48
C ASN A 66 12.52 -17.65 -0.79
N MET A 67 11.93 -17.93 0.38
CA MET A 67 11.15 -16.94 1.13
C MET A 67 11.93 -15.67 1.46
N CYS A 68 13.25 -15.77 1.69
CA CYS A 68 14.10 -14.63 1.97
C CYS A 68 14.12 -13.60 0.83
N TYR A 69 14.09 -14.04 -0.43
CA TYR A 69 14.08 -13.16 -1.60
C TYR A 69 12.69 -12.61 -1.90
N ARG A 70 11.63 -13.24 -1.39
CA ARG A 70 10.26 -12.74 -1.57
C ARG A 70 9.96 -11.54 -0.71
N ARG A 71 10.62 -11.41 0.45
CA ARG A 71 10.54 -10.19 1.25
C ARG A 71 11.32 -9.08 0.54
N ARG A 72 10.65 -7.96 0.27
CA ARG A 72 11.31 -6.82 -0.40
C ARG A 72 12.51 -6.33 0.44
N PRO A 73 13.67 -6.07 -0.19
CA PRO A 73 14.82 -5.51 0.51
C PRO A 73 14.46 -4.26 1.32
N TYR A 74 15.15 -4.07 2.44
CA TYR A 74 14.95 -2.96 3.38
C TYR A 74 13.59 -2.90 4.11
N LEU A 75 12.74 -3.94 4.03
CA LEU A 75 11.43 -3.93 4.71
C LEU A 75 11.53 -3.66 6.22
N SER A 76 12.38 -4.40 6.96
CA SER A 76 12.56 -4.16 8.40
C SER A 76 12.98 -2.71 8.68
N TYR A 77 13.94 -2.21 7.90
CA TYR A 77 14.46 -0.86 8.06
C TYR A 77 13.37 0.19 7.81
N LEU A 78 12.58 0.05 6.74
CA LEU A 78 11.43 0.91 6.46
C LEU A 78 10.46 0.93 7.63
N LEU A 79 10.05 -0.23 8.14
CA LEU A 79 9.07 -0.34 9.23
C LEU A 79 9.59 0.29 10.51
N GLU A 80 10.85 0.05 10.87
CA GLU A 80 11.50 0.67 12.03
C GLU A 80 11.57 2.20 11.92
N GLN A 81 11.98 2.72 10.76
CA GLN A 81 12.05 4.17 10.55
C GLN A 81 10.66 4.81 10.51
N ALA A 82 9.70 4.19 9.82
CA ALA A 82 8.33 4.67 9.75
C ALA A 82 7.67 4.69 11.13
N PHE A 83 7.89 3.67 11.95
CA PHE A 83 7.26 3.55 13.27
C PHE A 83 7.56 4.73 14.20
N LYS A 84 8.66 5.46 13.97
CA LYS A 84 8.99 6.68 14.72
C LYS A 84 7.94 7.78 14.56
N SER A 85 7.27 7.86 13.41
CA SER A 85 6.32 8.94 13.09
C SER A 85 4.93 8.44 12.68
N TYR A 86 4.81 7.15 12.37
CA TYR A 86 3.60 6.54 11.84
C TYR A 86 3.18 5.32 12.65
N ASP A 87 1.89 5.21 12.94
CA ASP A 87 1.27 3.90 13.14
C ASP A 87 1.14 3.18 11.79
N ILE A 88 1.34 1.87 11.82
CA ILE A 88 1.53 1.07 10.60
C ILE A 88 0.37 0.08 10.49
N GLY A 89 -0.38 0.17 9.40
CA GLY A 89 -1.41 -0.78 9.02
C GLY A 89 -1.04 -1.55 7.76
N LEU A 90 -1.42 -2.83 7.67
CA LEU A 90 -1.35 -3.58 6.41
C LEU A 90 -2.72 -3.71 5.78
N TRP A 91 -2.80 -3.56 4.45
CA TRP A 91 -4.04 -3.77 3.72
C TRP A 91 -3.80 -4.58 2.45
N SER A 92 -4.21 -5.86 2.47
CA SER A 92 -4.16 -6.75 1.31
C SER A 92 -5.50 -6.82 0.57
N ALA A 93 -5.45 -6.98 -0.75
CA ALA A 93 -6.62 -7.32 -1.57
C ALA A 93 -6.85 -8.84 -1.69
N THR A 94 -6.23 -9.65 -0.82
CA THR A 94 -6.46 -11.11 -0.68
C THR A 94 -7.29 -11.40 0.55
N ASP A 95 -7.72 -12.65 0.74
CA ASP A 95 -8.38 -13.06 1.98
C ASP A 95 -7.44 -13.02 3.21
N MET A 96 -8.04 -12.95 4.40
CA MET A 96 -7.33 -12.89 5.68
C MET A 96 -6.38 -14.05 5.91
N ALA A 97 -6.73 -15.29 5.55
CA ALA A 97 -5.87 -16.45 5.80
C ALA A 97 -4.57 -16.34 4.98
N ALA A 98 -4.68 -15.96 3.70
CA ALA A 98 -3.53 -15.69 2.85
C ALA A 98 -2.67 -14.52 3.38
N LEU A 99 -3.31 -13.47 3.91
CA LEU A 99 -2.59 -12.35 4.52
C LEU A 99 -1.81 -12.77 5.77
N GLU A 100 -2.41 -13.56 6.67
CA GLU A 100 -1.75 -14.02 7.89
C GLU A 100 -0.53 -14.89 7.59
N VAL A 101 -0.63 -15.79 6.61
CA VAL A 101 0.52 -16.59 6.14
C VAL A 101 1.67 -15.69 5.66
N LYS A 102 1.37 -14.60 4.93
CA LYS A 102 2.40 -13.66 4.45
C LYS A 102 3.02 -12.86 5.59
N ILE A 103 2.20 -12.42 6.55
CA ILE A 103 2.65 -11.72 7.75
C ILE A 103 3.64 -12.58 8.55
N ASP A 104 3.34 -13.87 8.71
CA ASP A 104 4.17 -14.80 9.45
C ASP A 104 5.46 -15.12 8.67
N ALA A 105 5.35 -15.32 7.35
CA ALA A 105 6.49 -15.53 6.44
C ALA A 105 7.49 -14.37 6.43
N MET A 106 7.02 -13.14 6.65
CA MET A 106 7.85 -11.94 6.74
C MET A 106 8.30 -11.60 8.18
N HIS A 107 7.85 -12.39 9.18
CA HIS A 107 8.12 -12.17 10.60
C HIS A 107 7.70 -10.78 11.11
N LEU A 108 6.49 -10.33 10.79
CA LEU A 108 6.02 -8.97 11.12
C LEU A 108 5.31 -8.82 12.48
N ARG A 109 5.02 -9.92 13.20
CA ARG A 109 4.21 -9.89 14.44
C ARG A 109 4.99 -9.57 15.72
N ASP A 110 6.26 -9.93 15.79
CA ASP A 110 7.04 -9.93 17.04
C ASP A 110 8.39 -9.22 16.86
N ASN A 111 8.34 -7.93 16.53
CA ASN A 111 9.54 -7.11 16.39
C ASN A 111 9.64 -6.09 17.56
N PRO A 112 10.77 -5.99 18.27
CA PRO A 112 10.93 -5.02 19.36
C PRO A 112 11.06 -3.56 18.87
N ALA A 113 11.44 -3.34 17.61
CA ALA A 113 11.71 -2.02 17.05
C ALA A 113 10.50 -1.37 16.36
N TYR A 114 9.45 -2.13 16.03
CA TYR A 114 8.19 -1.59 15.53
C TYR A 114 6.99 -2.47 15.90
N LYS A 115 5.79 -1.89 15.88
CA LYS A 115 4.54 -2.64 16.04
C LYS A 115 3.57 -2.29 14.91
N LEU A 116 2.90 -3.31 14.38
CA LEU A 116 1.74 -3.11 13.53
C LEU A 116 0.57 -2.65 14.41
N LEU A 117 -0.17 -1.64 13.96
CA LEU A 117 -1.41 -1.21 14.59
C LEU A 117 -2.55 -2.16 14.21
N PHE A 118 -2.69 -2.48 12.91
CA PHE A 118 -3.70 -3.39 12.40
C PHE A 118 -3.24 -4.08 11.12
N TYR A 119 -4.00 -5.10 10.71
CA TYR A 119 -4.04 -5.54 9.32
C TYR A 119 -5.46 -5.88 8.89
N THR A 120 -5.73 -5.72 7.60
CA THR A 120 -7.04 -5.97 6.99
C THR A 120 -6.89 -6.55 5.59
N ASP A 121 -7.96 -7.14 5.10
CA ASP A 121 -7.99 -7.99 3.93
C ASP A 121 -8.98 -7.47 2.87
N LEU A 122 -9.31 -8.32 1.90
CA LEU A 122 -10.29 -8.06 0.85
C LEU A 122 -11.64 -7.56 1.37
N SER A 123 -12.04 -7.86 2.62
CA SER A 123 -13.34 -7.45 3.18
C SER A 123 -13.52 -5.94 3.23
N LEU A 124 -12.44 -5.17 3.39
CA LEU A 124 -12.51 -3.71 3.36
C LEU A 124 -12.37 -3.13 1.96
N THR A 125 -11.93 -3.90 0.96
CA THR A 125 -11.88 -3.38 -0.42
C THR A 125 -13.27 -3.09 -0.96
N GLU A 126 -13.34 -2.31 -2.02
CA GLU A 126 -14.57 -1.99 -2.72
C GLU A 126 -14.39 -2.21 -4.21
N ARG A 127 -15.43 -2.71 -4.87
CA ARG A 127 -15.42 -2.83 -6.33
C ARG A 127 -15.89 -1.51 -6.94
N VAL A 128 -15.11 -1.02 -7.89
CA VAL A 128 -15.41 0.16 -8.72
C VAL A 128 -15.39 -0.24 -10.20
N VAL A 129 -16.11 0.49 -11.03
CA VAL A 129 -16.06 0.33 -12.48
C VAL A 129 -15.28 1.49 -13.08
N VAL A 130 -14.24 1.20 -13.86
CA VAL A 130 -13.48 2.22 -14.58
C VAL A 130 -13.31 1.77 -16.03
N ASP A 131 -13.78 2.58 -16.98
CA ASP A 131 -13.78 2.26 -18.42
C ASP A 131 -14.31 0.84 -18.72
N SER A 132 -15.45 0.48 -18.13
CA SER A 132 -16.08 -0.86 -18.21
C SER A 132 -15.29 -2.02 -17.58
N HIS A 133 -14.19 -1.75 -16.86
CA HIS A 133 -13.43 -2.74 -16.11
C HIS A 133 -13.82 -2.71 -14.64
N HIS A 134 -14.16 -3.87 -14.07
CA HIS A 134 -14.37 -4.00 -12.64
C HIS A 134 -13.02 -4.11 -11.93
N LEU A 135 -12.73 -3.13 -11.08
CA LEU A 135 -11.49 -3.02 -10.33
C LEU A 135 -11.79 -3.03 -8.83
N LEU A 136 -10.79 -3.39 -8.04
CA LEU A 136 -10.85 -3.28 -6.58
C LEU A 136 -10.08 -2.05 -6.13
N THR A 137 -10.61 -1.35 -5.13
CA THR A 137 -9.98 -0.20 -4.49
C THR A 137 -10.01 -0.31 -2.97
N LYS A 138 -9.13 0.43 -2.30
CA LYS A 138 -8.91 0.46 -0.85
C LYS A 138 -9.29 1.85 -0.32
N PRO A 139 -10.59 2.13 -0.13
CA PRO A 139 -11.06 3.45 0.29
C PRO A 139 -10.64 3.70 1.74
N LEU A 140 -9.67 4.61 1.94
CA LEU A 140 -9.15 4.94 3.28
C LEU A 140 -10.25 5.42 4.25
N SER A 141 -11.37 5.94 3.75
CA SER A 141 -12.53 6.30 4.55
C SER A 141 -13.08 5.13 5.39
N LYS A 142 -12.97 3.89 4.92
CA LYS A 142 -13.37 2.72 5.73
C LYS A 142 -12.44 2.50 6.93
N ILE A 143 -11.16 2.83 6.81
CA ILE A 143 -10.24 2.82 7.96
C ILE A 143 -10.56 4.00 8.89
N TRP A 144 -10.74 5.21 8.36
CA TRP A 144 -11.02 6.41 9.17
C TRP A 144 -12.31 6.27 9.99
N ASN A 145 -13.33 5.58 9.46
CA ASN A 145 -14.55 5.29 10.20
C ASN A 145 -14.33 4.33 11.39
N LEU A 146 -13.31 3.47 11.31
CA LEU A 146 -12.97 2.50 12.36
C LEU A 146 -11.90 3.04 13.34
N LEU A 147 -11.06 3.97 12.88
CA LEU A 147 -9.95 4.59 13.60
C LEU A 147 -9.97 6.12 13.40
N PRO A 148 -10.85 6.84 14.14
CA PRO A 148 -11.12 8.26 13.93
C PRO A 148 -9.96 9.19 14.31
N GLU A 149 -8.90 8.68 14.93
CA GLU A 149 -7.63 9.39 15.13
C GLU A 149 -6.93 9.73 13.80
N TYR A 150 -7.33 9.05 12.72
CA TYR A 150 -6.78 9.24 11.39
C TYR A 150 -7.82 9.78 10.41
N GLY A 151 -7.32 10.51 9.43
CA GLY A 151 -8.11 11.11 8.37
C GLY A 151 -7.24 11.50 7.18
N PRO A 152 -7.81 12.29 6.25
CA PRO A 152 -7.11 12.68 5.03
C PRO A 152 -5.79 13.42 5.24
N THR A 153 -5.65 14.20 6.31
CA THR A 153 -4.47 15.07 6.52
C THR A 153 -3.26 14.32 7.09
N ASN A 154 -3.47 13.16 7.71
CA ASN A 154 -2.44 12.44 8.44
C ASN A 154 -2.32 10.96 8.03
N THR A 155 -2.94 10.54 6.92
CA THR A 155 -2.87 9.16 6.41
C THR A 155 -2.22 9.11 5.03
N VAL A 156 -1.29 8.18 4.81
CA VAL A 156 -0.83 7.82 3.47
C VAL A 156 -0.98 6.32 3.23
N ILE A 157 -1.26 5.94 1.98
CA ILE A 157 -1.26 4.54 1.52
C ILE A 157 -0.17 4.34 0.47
N CYS A 158 0.69 3.35 0.68
CA CYS A 158 1.69 2.95 -0.31
C CYS A 158 1.26 1.65 -0.98
N ASP A 159 1.20 1.66 -2.31
CA ASP A 159 0.68 0.56 -3.09
C ASP A 159 1.33 0.56 -4.48
N ASP A 160 1.52 -0.60 -5.09
CA ASP A 160 2.11 -0.73 -6.43
C ASP A 160 1.11 -0.42 -7.55
N SER A 161 -0.18 -0.28 -7.20
CA SER A 161 -1.26 -0.01 -8.13
C SER A 161 -2.08 1.22 -7.73
N SER A 162 -2.11 2.24 -8.59
CA SER A 162 -2.88 3.45 -8.35
C SER A 162 -4.40 3.24 -8.30
N VAL A 163 -4.88 2.15 -8.89
CA VAL A 163 -6.27 1.71 -8.80
C VAL A 163 -6.68 1.47 -7.34
N ASN A 164 -5.77 0.94 -6.52
CA ASN A 164 -6.04 0.65 -5.11
C ASN A 164 -6.30 1.93 -4.30
N PHE A 165 -5.87 3.10 -4.76
CA PHE A 165 -6.11 4.37 -4.07
C PHE A 165 -6.84 5.40 -4.95
N VAL A 166 -7.57 4.96 -5.99
CA VAL A 166 -8.32 5.84 -6.89
C VAL A 166 -9.35 6.73 -6.16
N LYS A 167 -9.89 6.28 -5.02
CA LYS A 167 -10.80 7.06 -4.17
C LYS A 167 -10.11 8.01 -3.19
N ASN A 168 -8.79 7.94 -3.08
CA ASN A 168 -7.98 8.78 -2.22
C ASN A 168 -6.63 9.11 -2.91
N PRO A 169 -6.67 9.74 -4.10
CA PRO A 169 -5.49 9.92 -4.95
C PRO A 169 -4.43 10.82 -4.31
N ARG A 170 -4.86 11.80 -3.50
CA ARG A 170 -3.98 12.72 -2.76
C ARG A 170 -3.31 12.09 -1.54
N ASN A 171 -3.66 10.85 -1.19
CA ASN A 171 -3.08 10.11 -0.07
C ASN A 171 -2.26 8.90 -0.55
N GLY A 172 -2.29 8.61 -1.85
CA GLY A 172 -1.65 7.45 -2.45
C GLY A 172 -0.22 7.74 -2.88
N ILE A 173 0.71 6.87 -2.49
CA ILE A 173 2.09 6.87 -2.93
C ILE A 173 2.27 5.63 -3.82
N LEU A 174 2.42 5.85 -5.13
CA LEU A 174 2.67 4.79 -6.08
C LEU A 174 4.12 4.30 -5.96
N VAL A 175 4.31 3.05 -5.59
CA VAL A 175 5.63 2.40 -5.61
C VAL A 175 5.78 1.49 -6.82
N THR A 176 7.03 1.19 -7.16
CA THR A 176 7.33 0.22 -8.22
C THR A 176 7.01 -1.19 -7.71
N PRO A 177 6.32 -2.04 -8.51
CA PRO A 177 6.06 -3.41 -8.11
C PRO A 177 7.37 -4.17 -7.90
N TYR A 178 7.38 -5.00 -6.88
CA TYR A 178 8.51 -5.81 -6.47
C TYR A 178 8.39 -7.23 -6.99
N TYR A 179 9.48 -7.71 -7.58
CA TYR A 179 9.66 -9.09 -7.96
C TYR A 179 11.03 -9.55 -7.45
N SER A 180 11.09 -10.76 -6.93
CA SER A 180 12.27 -11.31 -6.25
C SER A 180 13.52 -11.44 -7.13
N GLN A 181 13.38 -11.42 -8.45
CA GLN A 181 14.52 -11.33 -9.37
C GLN A 181 15.31 -10.02 -9.19
N ASN A 182 14.66 -8.96 -8.70
CA ASN A 182 15.26 -7.66 -8.48
C ASN A 182 15.84 -7.49 -7.05
N PHE A 183 15.84 -8.54 -6.23
CA PHE A 183 16.23 -8.45 -4.80
C PHE A 183 17.58 -7.76 -4.57
N LEU A 184 18.59 -8.03 -5.39
CA LEU A 184 19.93 -7.45 -5.21
C LEU A 184 20.03 -5.97 -5.57
N THR A 185 19.07 -5.45 -6.33
CA THR A 185 19.09 -4.11 -6.91
C THR A 185 17.93 -3.23 -6.45
N ASP A 186 16.91 -3.80 -5.80
CA ASP A 186 15.74 -3.06 -5.33
C ASP A 186 16.09 -2.24 -4.09
N GLU A 187 16.00 -0.92 -4.24
CA GLU A 187 16.20 0.06 -3.19
C GLU A 187 14.90 0.85 -2.91
N GLU A 188 13.75 0.43 -3.44
CA GLU A 188 12.54 1.26 -3.43
C GLU A 188 12.11 1.61 -1.99
N LEU A 189 12.14 0.63 -1.08
CA LEU A 189 11.80 0.86 0.33
C LEU A 189 12.87 1.72 1.05
N LEU A 190 14.12 1.71 0.55
CA LEU A 190 15.17 2.61 1.01
C LEU A 190 14.91 4.06 0.59
N TYR A 191 14.30 4.32 -0.57
CA TYR A 191 13.86 5.67 -0.92
C TYR A 191 12.57 6.05 -0.18
N LEU A 192 11.65 5.10 -0.04
CA LEU A 192 10.34 5.33 0.57
C LEU A 192 10.47 5.80 2.02
N HIS A 193 11.40 5.24 2.81
CA HIS A 193 11.56 5.68 4.21
C HIS A 193 11.96 7.17 4.29
N LYS A 194 12.81 7.65 3.37
CA LYS A 194 13.24 9.07 3.35
C LYS A 194 12.06 9.97 3.05
N TYR A 195 11.21 9.54 2.12
CA TYR A 195 10.00 10.27 1.78
C TYR A 195 9.01 10.32 2.95
N LEU A 196 8.79 9.19 3.64
CA LEU A 196 7.96 9.15 4.84
C LEU A 196 8.53 10.02 5.96
N GLN A 197 9.86 10.06 6.14
CA GLN A 197 10.49 10.97 7.10
C GLN A 197 10.25 12.44 6.74
N PHE A 198 10.32 12.80 5.46
CA PHE A 198 9.95 14.14 4.99
C PHE A 198 8.48 14.45 5.30
N LEU A 199 7.56 13.56 4.93
CA LEU A 199 6.12 13.74 5.17
C LEU A 199 5.75 13.79 6.65
N ALA A 200 6.56 13.23 7.54
CA ALA A 200 6.34 13.34 8.99
C ALA A 200 6.34 14.80 9.48
N GLY A 201 7.10 15.68 8.82
CA GLY A 201 7.15 17.12 9.12
C GLY A 201 6.06 17.96 8.45
N VAL A 202 5.30 17.39 7.50
CA VAL A 202 4.22 18.09 6.79
C VAL A 202 2.94 18.03 7.61
N TYR A 203 2.22 19.15 7.73
CA TYR A 203 0.97 19.21 8.47
C TYR A 203 -0.12 18.35 7.79
N ASP A 204 -0.45 18.67 6.53
CA ASP A 204 -1.35 17.91 5.68
C ASP A 204 -0.58 17.18 4.57
N VAL A 205 -0.52 15.85 4.66
CA VAL A 205 0.27 15.03 3.70
C VAL A 205 -0.16 15.23 2.24
N ARG A 206 -1.40 15.66 2.00
CA ARG A 206 -1.98 15.86 0.66
C ARG A 206 -1.48 17.11 -0.06
N GLU A 207 -0.83 18.02 0.66
CA GLU A 207 -0.21 19.22 0.09
C GLU A 207 1.04 18.87 -0.72
N THR A 208 1.63 17.69 -0.50
CA THR A 208 2.75 17.20 -1.30
C THR A 208 2.24 16.45 -2.53
N ASN A 209 2.83 16.71 -3.71
CA ASN A 209 2.56 15.88 -4.87
C ASN A 209 3.29 14.53 -4.76
N HIS A 210 2.55 13.49 -4.36
CA HIS A 210 3.10 12.14 -4.21
C HIS A 210 3.57 11.51 -5.52
N GLU A 211 3.15 12.00 -6.70
CA GLU A 211 3.67 11.49 -7.99
C GLU A 211 5.18 11.75 -8.14
N ASN A 212 5.67 12.83 -7.52
CA ASN A 212 7.06 13.27 -7.62
C ASN A 212 7.88 12.83 -6.39
N TRP A 213 7.39 11.86 -5.60
CA TRP A 213 8.02 11.50 -4.33
C TRP A 213 9.50 11.10 -4.47
N LYS A 214 9.86 10.41 -5.56
CA LYS A 214 11.26 10.03 -5.84
C LYS A 214 12.14 11.24 -6.12
N GLU A 215 11.65 12.22 -6.88
CA GLU A 215 12.36 13.46 -7.16
C GLU A 215 12.59 14.26 -5.87
N ILE A 216 11.55 14.35 -5.02
CA ILE A 216 11.65 14.98 -3.70
C ILE A 216 12.77 14.32 -2.88
N VAL A 217 12.80 12.98 -2.82
CA VAL A 217 13.85 12.25 -2.10
C VAL A 217 15.24 12.50 -2.67
N MET A 218 15.39 12.58 -3.99
CA MET A 218 16.69 12.89 -4.61
C MET A 218 17.16 14.30 -4.25
N ASN A 219 16.27 15.29 -4.26
CA ASN A 219 16.61 16.67 -3.88
C ASN A 219 16.97 16.80 -2.40
N LEU A 220 16.37 16.01 -1.50
CA LEU A 220 16.74 15.95 -0.09
C LEU A 220 18.16 15.42 0.17
N ARG A 221 18.76 14.68 -0.77
CA ARG A 221 20.15 14.20 -0.64
C ARG A 221 21.19 15.30 -0.89
N HIS A 222 20.77 16.40 -1.52
CA HIS A 222 21.62 17.51 -1.92
C HIS A 222 21.45 18.77 -1.06
N ALA A 223 20.56 18.72 -0.06
CA ALA A 223 20.31 19.78 0.91
C ALA A 223 20.94 19.40 2.27
#